data_AF-A0A382IAM6-F1
#
_entry.id   AF-A0A382IAM6-F1
#
_cell.length_a   1.000
_cell.length_b   1.000
_cell.length_c   1.000
_cell.angle_alpha   90.00
_cell.angle_beta   90.00
_cell.angle_gamma   90.00
#
_symmetry.space_group_name_H-M   'P 1'
#
loop_
_entity.id
_entity.type
_entity.pdbx_description
1 polymer ?
#
loop_
_entity_poly.entity_id
_entity_poly.type
_entity_poly.pdbx_seq_one_letter_code
_entity_poly.pdbx_strand_id
1 'polypeptide(L)'
;MNVGGPAWQVSVLTRGIDTAWSECRLLTGEVDEGEADFLDLRDPGLTVEKIPFLGRSVRFGDDFRAFLAIRRVILDFKPDLVHTHTAKAGLLGRLAAISCRVPLRVHTFHGHLL
;
A
#
# COMPACT_ATOMS: atom_id res chain seq x y z
N MET A 1 2.09 4.95 -7.89
CA MET A 1 1.91 3.49 -7.84
C MET A 1 2.47 2.90 -9.12
N ASN A 2 3.50 2.05 -9.06
CA ASN A 2 4.09 1.48 -10.28
C ASN A 2 3.06 0.70 -11.09
N VAL A 3 3.08 0.85 -12.42
CA VAL A 3 2.25 0.06 -13.33
C VAL A 3 2.64 -1.42 -13.24
N GLY A 4 1.66 -2.27 -12.93
CA GLY A 4 1.86 -3.72 -12.88
C GLY A 4 0.62 -4.47 -12.41
N GLY A 5 0.70 -5.81 -12.40
CA GLY A 5 -0.36 -6.68 -11.91
C GLY A 5 -0.89 -6.35 -10.49
N PRO A 6 -0.04 -6.05 -9.49
CA PRO A 6 -0.50 -5.68 -8.16
C PRO A 6 -1.35 -4.39 -8.17
N ALA A 7 -0.96 -3.39 -8.97
CA ALA A 7 -1.67 -2.11 -9.07
C ALA A 7 -3.08 -2.32 -9.64
N TRP A 8 -3.20 -3.16 -10.68
CA TRP A 8 -4.49 -3.53 -11.27
C TRP A 8 -5.41 -4.26 -10.28
N GLN A 9 -4.87 -5.27 -9.59
CA GLN A 9 -5.63 -6.03 -8.59
C GLN A 9 -6.18 -5.13 -7.48
N VAL A 10 -5.33 -4.23 -6.98
CA VAL A 10 -5.70 -3.35 -5.87
C VAL A 10 -6.69 -2.27 -6.32
N SER A 11 -6.53 -1.68 -7.51
CA SER A 11 -7.52 -0.74 -8.08
C SER A 11 -8.90 -1.38 -8.24
N VAL A 12 -8.97 -2.58 -8.84
CA VAL A 12 -10.24 -3.31 -9.00
C VAL A 12 -10.85 -3.65 -7.65
N LEU A 13 -10.05 -4.11 -6.68
CA LEU A 13 -10.52 -4.44 -5.34
C LEU A 13 -11.06 -3.20 -4.63
N THR A 14 -10.34 -2.09 -4.64
CA THR A 14 -10.76 -0.84 -3.99
C THR A 14 -12.03 -0.28 -4.62
N ARG A 15 -12.22 -0.40 -5.94
CA ARG A 15 -13.45 0.05 -6.63
C ARG A 15 -14.63 -0.91 -6.45
N GLY A 16 -14.36 -2.21 -6.35
CA GLY A 16 -15.39 -3.24 -6.29
C GLY A 16 -15.85 -3.59 -4.87
N ILE A 17 -15.20 -3.04 -3.84
CA ILE A 17 -15.58 -3.31 -2.46
C ILE A 17 -16.92 -2.63 -2.15
N ASP A 18 -17.83 -3.36 -1.50
CA ASP A 18 -19.11 -2.80 -1.10
C ASP A 18 -18.91 -1.82 0.06
N THR A 19 -19.09 -0.54 -0.24
CA THR A 19 -18.92 0.55 0.73
C THR A 19 -19.99 0.59 1.80
N ALA A 20 -21.12 -0.11 1.60
CA ALA A 20 -22.12 -0.23 2.65
C ALA A 20 -21.64 -1.14 3.80
N TRP A 21 -20.70 -2.04 3.53
CA TRP A 21 -20.27 -3.09 4.46
C TRP A 21 -18.80 -2.93 4.88
N SER A 22 -18.05 -2.07 4.21
CA SER A 22 -16.62 -1.88 4.46
C SER A 22 -16.15 -0.47 4.11
N GLU A 23 -15.22 0.06 4.90
CA GLU A 23 -14.43 1.23 4.53
C GLU A 23 -13.04 0.76 4.11
N CYS A 24 -12.55 1.23 2.96
CA CYS A 24 -11.26 0.83 2.41
C CYS A 24 -10.37 2.06 2.21
N ARG A 25 -9.13 1.99 2.70
CA ARG A 25 -8.09 2.98 2.43
C ARG A 25 -6.92 2.33 1.71
N LEU A 26 -6.62 2.86 0.53
CA LEU A 26 -5.52 2.39 -0.30
C LEU A 26 -4.28 3.25 -0.06
N LEU A 27 -3.23 2.62 0.50
CA LEU A 27 -1.94 3.26 0.71
C LEU A 27 -0.99 2.95 -0.45
N THR A 28 -0.31 3.96 -0.98
CA THR A 28 0.70 3.77 -2.02
C THR A 28 1.91 4.67 -1.84
N GLY A 29 3.02 4.23 -2.40
CA GLY A 29 4.26 4.99 -2.44
C GLY A 29 4.34 5.99 -3.59
N GLU A 30 5.49 6.62 -3.67
CA GLU A 30 5.91 7.42 -4.81
C GLU A 30 6.54 6.51 -5.88
N VAL A 31 6.38 6.90 -7.15
CA VAL A 31 7.08 6.30 -8.29
C VAL A 31 8.38 7.08 -8.52
N ASP A 32 9.44 6.38 -8.92
CA ASP A 32 10.72 7.02 -9.22
C ASP A 32 10.61 7.89 -10.49
N GLU A 33 11.49 8.88 -10.65
CA GLU A 33 11.53 9.70 -11.87
C GLU A 33 11.68 8.83 -13.12
N GLY A 34 10.83 9.06 -14.12
CA GLY A 34 10.80 8.29 -15.37
C GLY A 34 10.01 6.98 -15.29
N GLU A 35 9.46 6.62 -14.13
CA GLU A 35 8.49 5.53 -14.01
C GLU A 35 7.05 6.04 -14.23
N ALA A 36 6.26 5.23 -14.92
CA ALA A 36 4.84 5.47 -15.13
C ALA A 36 4.03 5.31 -13.82
N ASP A 37 3.25 6.32 -13.43
CA ASP A 37 2.24 6.17 -12.36
C ASP A 37 0.97 5.54 -12.93
N PHE A 38 0.58 4.41 -12.35
CA PHE A 38 -0.68 3.73 -12.66
C PHE A 38 -1.90 4.63 -12.47
N LEU A 39 -1.88 5.48 -11.44
CA LEU A 39 -3.01 6.37 -11.13
C LEU A 39 -3.24 7.34 -12.29
N ASP A 40 -2.18 8.01 -12.75
CA ASP A 40 -2.28 9.00 -13.82
C ASP A 40 -2.66 8.37 -15.16
N LEU A 41 -2.16 7.16 -15.44
CA LEU A 41 -2.35 6.51 -16.73
C LEU A 41 -3.62 5.69 -16.85
N ARG A 42 -4.13 5.12 -15.74
CA ARG A 42 -5.16 4.07 -15.78
C ARG A 42 -6.32 4.33 -14.85
N ASP A 43 -6.11 4.95 -13.69
CA ASP A 43 -7.18 5.16 -12.73
C ASP A 43 -7.08 6.49 -11.94
N PRO A 44 -7.23 7.65 -12.61
CA PRO A 44 -6.96 8.96 -11.98
C PRO A 44 -7.95 9.31 -10.86
N GLY A 45 -9.13 8.70 -10.86
CA GLY A 45 -10.17 8.91 -9.85
C GLY A 45 -10.06 7.98 -8.64
N LEU A 46 -9.05 7.11 -8.59
CA LEU A 46 -8.85 6.21 -7.46
C LEU A 46 -8.39 6.99 -6.23
N THR A 47 -9.17 6.91 -5.15
CA THR A 47 -8.79 7.54 -3.89
C THR A 47 -7.64 6.76 -3.27
N VAL A 48 -6.48 7.40 -3.15
CA VAL A 48 -5.28 6.84 -2.53
C VAL A 48 -4.70 7.81 -1.53
N GLU A 49 -4.13 7.28 -0.47
CA GLU A 49 -3.31 8.03 0.47
C GLU A 49 -1.84 7.71 0.18
N LYS A 50 -1.08 8.75 -0.19
CA LYS A 50 0.34 8.65 -0.53
C LYS A 50 1.16 8.62 0.76
N ILE A 51 1.99 7.59 0.92
CA ILE A 51 2.92 7.46 2.04
C ILE A 51 4.26 8.10 1.62
N PRO A 52 4.67 9.21 2.26
CA PRO A 52 5.95 9.83 1.97
C PRO A 52 7.10 8.86 2.23
N PHE A 53 8.19 8.99 1.46
CA PHE A 53 9.41 8.18 1.59
C PHE A 53 9.25 6.69 1.26
N LEU A 54 8.04 6.23 0.93
CA LEU A 54 7.82 4.88 0.43
C LEU A 54 8.12 4.84 -1.07
N GLY A 55 9.39 4.65 -1.43
CA GLY A 55 9.84 4.46 -2.81
C GLY A 55 10.38 3.05 -3.07
N ARG A 56 10.85 2.79 -4.30
CA ARG A 56 11.41 1.49 -4.71
C ARG A 56 12.77 1.21 -4.07
N SER A 57 13.66 2.20 -4.04
CA SER A 57 15.01 2.07 -3.47
C SER A 57 15.00 1.81 -1.97
N VAL A 58 15.82 0.88 -1.47
CA VAL A 58 15.97 0.62 -0.04
C VAL A 58 16.86 1.69 0.58
N ARG A 59 16.32 2.45 1.53
CA ARG A 59 17.02 3.55 2.21
C ARG A 59 16.55 3.56 3.66
N PHE A 60 17.40 3.09 4.58
CA PHE A 60 17.01 2.85 5.97
C PHE A 60 16.27 4.01 6.65
N GLY A 61 16.72 5.25 6.46
CA GLY A 61 16.06 6.42 7.04
C GLY A 61 14.67 6.69 6.45
N ASP A 62 14.55 6.59 5.13
CA ASP A 62 13.29 6.78 4.41
C ASP A 62 12.30 5.65 4.72
N ASP A 63 12.80 4.41 4.81
CA ASP A 63 12.02 3.22 5.12
C ASP A 63 11.47 3.26 6.55
N PHE A 64 12.27 3.77 7.49
CA PHE A 64 11.81 4.00 8.86
C PHE A 64 10.74 5.09 8.94
N ARG A 65 10.90 6.19 8.18
CA ARG A 65 9.87 7.24 8.08
C ARG A 65 8.58 6.73 7.46
N ALA A 66 8.68 5.96 6.37
CA ALA A 66 7.54 5.31 5.73
C ALA A 66 6.83 4.35 6.70
N PHE A 67 7.58 3.55 7.46
CA PHE A 67 7.03 2.71 8.52
C PHE A 67 6.24 3.51 9.56
N LEU A 68 6.80 4.62 10.07
CA LEU A 68 6.11 5.48 11.04
C LEU A 68 4.85 6.12 10.45
N ALA A 69 4.89 6.54 9.18
CA ALA A 69 3.74 7.07 8.47
C ALA A 69 2.62 6.01 8.33
N ILE A 70 2.94 4.81 7.85
CA ILE A 70 1.97 3.69 7.75
C ILE A 70 1.40 3.38 9.14
N ARG A 71 2.25 3.33 10.16
CA ARG A 71 1.83 3.08 11.54
C ARG A 71 0.84 4.13 12.03
N ARG A 72 1.06 5.40 11.72
CA ARG A 72 0.14 6.49 12.07
C ARG A 72 -1.21 6.31 11.39
N VAL A 73 -1.22 6.01 10.08
CA VAL A 73 -2.47 5.73 9.37
C VAL A 73 -3.23 4.58 10.00
N ILE A 74 -2.56 3.48 10.37
CA ILE A 74 -3.20 2.35 11.03
C ILE A 74 -3.79 2.74 12.39
N LEU A 75 -3.11 3.57 13.18
CA LEU A 75 -3.62 4.02 14.49
C LEU A 75 -4.80 4.98 14.37
N ASP A 76 -4.80 5.81 13.33
CA ASP A 76 -5.87 6.79 13.08
C ASP A 76 -7.10 6.13 12.45
N PHE A 77 -6.89 5.25 11.46
CA PHE A 77 -7.95 4.53 10.76
C PHE A 77 -8.51 3.33 11.54
N LYS A 78 -7.67 2.68 12.38
CA LYS A 78 -8.00 1.49 13.17
C LYS A 78 -8.62 0.34 12.34
N PRO A 79 -7.93 -0.14 11.31
CA PRO A 79 -8.46 -1.21 10.45
C PRO A 79 -8.55 -2.55 11.19
N ASP A 80 -9.57 -3.32 10.85
CA ASP A 80 -9.68 -4.74 11.25
C ASP A 80 -8.76 -5.64 10.41
N LEU A 81 -8.49 -5.24 9.16
CA LEU A 81 -7.69 -5.96 8.17
C LEU A 81 -6.66 -5.05 7.51
N VAL A 82 -5.41 -5.51 7.47
CA VAL A 82 -4.37 -4.93 6.61
C VAL A 82 -3.96 -5.94 5.55
N HIS A 83 -4.16 -5.58 4.28
CA HIS A 83 -3.70 -6.34 3.13
C HIS A 83 -2.52 -5.64 2.48
N THR A 84 -1.41 -6.35 2.34
CA THR A 84 -0.18 -5.82 1.77
C THR A 84 0.23 -6.56 0.50
N HIS A 85 0.87 -5.82 -0.40
CA HIS A 85 1.34 -6.27 -1.70
C HIS A 85 2.80 -5.84 -1.89
N THR A 86 3.52 -6.47 -2.82
CA THR A 86 4.94 -6.20 -3.15
C THR A 86 5.93 -6.45 -1.99
N ALA A 87 7.22 -6.59 -2.29
CA ALA A 87 8.21 -6.97 -1.28
C ALA A 87 8.39 -5.92 -0.16
N LYS A 88 8.72 -4.67 -0.54
CA LYS A 88 9.09 -3.61 0.40
C LYS A 88 7.89 -3.04 1.15
N ALA A 89 6.86 -2.59 0.43
CA ALA A 89 5.62 -2.13 1.06
C ALA A 89 4.95 -3.27 1.86
N GLY A 90 5.08 -4.51 1.38
CA GLY A 90 4.75 -5.73 2.10
C GLY A 90 5.40 -5.82 3.47
N LEU A 91 6.72 -5.74 3.52
CA LEU A 91 7.47 -5.82 4.77
C LEU A 91 7.08 -4.71 5.73
N LEU A 92 7.15 -3.44 5.29
CA LEU A 92 6.87 -2.29 6.15
C LEU A 92 5.43 -2.27 6.67
N GLY A 93 4.46 -2.55 5.79
CA GLY A 93 3.04 -2.61 6.15
C GLY A 93 2.74 -3.72 7.15
N ARG A 94 3.32 -4.91 6.98
CA ARG A 94 3.16 -6.00 7.96
C ARG A 94 3.76 -5.65 9.32
N LEU A 95 4.97 -5.08 9.34
CA LEU A 95 5.59 -4.65 10.59
C LEU A 95 4.73 -3.60 11.30
N ALA A 96 4.20 -2.63 10.56
CA ALA A 96 3.34 -1.59 11.11
C ALA A 96 2.05 -2.18 11.70
N ALA A 97 1.39 -3.08 10.96
CA ALA A 97 0.18 -3.77 11.41
C ALA A 97 0.41 -4.64 12.65
N ILE A 98 1.53 -5.38 12.70
CA ILE A 98 1.94 -6.14 13.89
C ILE A 98 2.14 -5.21 15.09
N SER A 99 2.87 -4.10 14.91
CA SER A 99 3.15 -3.15 15.98
C SER A 99 1.89 -2.45 16.53
N CYS A 100 0.84 -2.36 15.72
CA CYS A 100 -0.46 -1.79 16.09
C CYS A 100 -1.48 -2.84 16.55
N ARG A 101 -1.11 -4.13 16.57
CA ARG A 101 -1.99 -5.25 16.91
C ARG A 101 -3.25 -5.34 16.03
N VAL A 102 -3.11 -5.06 14.73
CA VAL A 102 -4.20 -5.25 13.77
C VAL A 102 -4.65 -6.74 13.79
N PRO A 103 -5.96 -7.03 13.94
CA PRO A 103 -6.46 -8.39 14.08
C PRO A 103 -6.11 -9.28 12.88
N LEU A 104 -6.45 -8.84 11.66
CA LEU A 104 -6.26 -9.59 10.43
C LEU A 104 -5.16 -8.98 9.56
N ARG A 105 -4.26 -9.82 9.07
CA ARG A 105 -3.11 -9.40 8.25
C ARG A 105 -2.95 -10.36 7.09
N VAL A 106 -3.08 -9.85 5.88
CA VAL A 106 -2.95 -10.63 4.64
C VAL A 106 -1.78 -10.06 3.82
N HIS A 107 -1.00 -10.94 3.24
CA HIS A 107 0.02 -10.56 2.28
C HIS A 107 -0.11 -11.41 1.03
N THR A 108 -0.25 -10.76 -0.12
CA THR A 108 -0.21 -11.45 -1.41
C THR A 108 1.19 -11.31 -1.99
N PHE A 109 1.82 -12.45 -2.24
CA PHE A 109 3.09 -12.50 -2.96
C PHE A 109 2.82 -12.34 -4.45
N HIS A 110 3.49 -11.37 -5.06
CA HIS A 110 3.51 -11.20 -6.51
C HIS A 110 4.80 -11.82 -7.02
N GLY A 111 4.69 -12.71 -8.01
CA GLY A 111 5.79 -13.57 -8.46
C GLY A 111 7.07 -12.78 -8.74
N HIS A 112 8.19 -13.31 -8.25
CA HIS A 112 9.53 -12.94 -8.70
C HIS A 112 9.76 -13.75 -9.96
N LEU A 113 9.56 -13.18 -11.16
CA LEU A 113 10.05 -13.85 -12.35
C LEU A 113 11.57 -13.92 -12.20
N LEU A 114 12.09 -15.15 -12.11
CA LEU A 114 13.49 -15.46 -12.40
C LEU A 114 13.72 -15.31 -13.90
#